data_AF-A0A7K2Q2E4-F1
#
_entry.id   AF-A0A7K2Q2E4-F1
#
_cell.length_a   1.000
_cell.length_b   1.000
_cell.length_c   1.000
_cell.angle_alpha   90.00
_cell.angle_beta   90.00
_cell.angle_gamma   90.00
#
_symmetry.space_group_name_H-M   'P 1'
#
loop_
_entity.id
_entity.type
_entity.pdbx_description
1 polymer ?
#
loop_
_entity_poly.entity_id
_entity_poly.type
_entity_poly.pdbx_seq_one_letter_code
_entity_poly.pdbx_strand_id
1 'polypeptide(L)'
;RILIGGWAGLLLGPHILPAVREHAARYSLRHPADRVTIDLGSLGPDAVTVGAATLPLSAFFATGGRPAPRPAQPEPPGWHTSLAVRAGSPARPA
;
A
#
# COMPACT_ATOMS: atom_id res chain seq x y z
N ARG A 1 -8.36 -3.27 15.49
CA ARG A 1 -7.65 -4.54 15.26
C ARG A 1 -6.38 -4.24 14.48
N ILE A 2 -5.26 -4.85 14.86
CA ILE A 2 -3.95 -4.69 14.24
C ILE A 2 -3.52 -6.08 13.80
N LEU A 3 -3.04 -6.20 12.57
CA LEU A 3 -2.49 -7.44 12.02
C LEU A 3 -1.02 -7.24 11.69
N ILE A 4 -0.16 -8.10 12.24
CA ILE A 4 1.24 -8.16 11.88
C ILE A 4 1.36 -9.05 10.65
N GLY A 5 1.72 -8.43 9.53
CA GLY A 5 1.89 -9.10 8.24
C GLY A 5 3.35 -9.17 7.80
N GLY A 6 3.54 -9.61 6.56
CA GLY A 6 4.85 -9.78 5.95
C GLY A 6 5.59 -11.02 6.45
N TRP A 7 6.63 -11.40 5.70
CA TRP A 7 7.43 -12.61 5.98
C TRP A 7 8.05 -12.61 7.38
N ALA A 8 8.61 -11.48 7.82
CA ALA A 8 9.20 -11.34 9.15
C ALA A 8 8.16 -11.47 10.28
N GLY A 9 6.95 -10.92 10.06
CA GLY A 9 5.83 -11.06 10.98
C GLY A 9 5.36 -12.51 11.14
N LEU A 10 5.40 -13.29 10.07
CA LEU A 10 5.05 -14.71 10.11
C LEU A 10 6.14 -15.56 10.76
N LEU A 11 7.41 -15.24 10.51
CA LEU A 11 8.54 -16.00 11.04
C LEU A 11 8.79 -15.72 12.53
N LEU A 12 8.78 -14.45 12.93
CA LEU A 12 9.07 -14.04 14.32
C LEU A 12 7.82 -13.94 15.18
N GLY A 13 6.67 -13.68 14.57
CA GLY A 13 5.39 -13.40 15.24
C GLY A 13 5.04 -14.34 16.38
N PRO A 14 5.07 -15.68 16.21
CA PRO A 14 4.69 -16.60 17.28
C PRO A 14 5.51 -16.44 18.57
N HIS A 15 6.74 -15.94 18.46
CA HIS A 15 7.67 -15.80 19.59
C HIS A 15 7.61 -14.39 20.20
N ILE A 16 7.35 -13.36 19.38
CA ILE A 16 7.41 -11.96 19.83
C ILE A 16 6.03 -11.36 20.14
N LEU A 17 4.93 -11.97 19.66
CA LEU A 17 3.59 -11.41 19.78
C LEU A 17 3.15 -11.14 21.24
N PRO A 18 3.46 -12.00 22.24
CA PRO A 18 3.18 -11.68 23.64
C PRO A 18 3.85 -10.39 24.11
N ALA A 19 5.14 -10.20 23.79
CA ALA A 19 5.90 -9.01 24.16
C ALA A 19 5.38 -7.75 23.45
N VAL A 20 5.04 -7.86 22.16
CA VAL A 20 4.41 -6.76 21.40
C VAL A 20 3.10 -6.34 22.04
N ARG A 21 2.25 -7.29 22.44
CA ARG A 21 0.98 -7.01 23.13
C ARG A 21 1.19 -6.31 24.47
N GLU A 22 2.16 -6.78 25.27
CA GLU A 22 2.49 -6.14 26.56
C GLU A 22 2.94 -4.69 26.36
N HIS A 23 3.87 -4.45 25.43
CA HIS A 23 4.37 -3.10 25.15
C HIS A 23 3.28 -2.20 24.57
N ALA A 24 2.48 -2.70 23.62
CA ALA A 24 1.36 -1.94 23.10
C ALA A 24 0.39 -1.53 24.21
N ALA A 25 0.06 -2.43 25.15
CA ALA A 25 -0.80 -2.12 26.29
C ALA A 25 -0.17 -1.07 27.22
N ARG A 26 1.12 -1.20 27.53
CA ARG A 26 1.85 -0.27 28.41
C ARG A 26 1.88 1.17 27.86
N TYR A 27 1.97 1.33 26.55
CA TYR A 27 2.07 2.64 25.89
C TYR A 27 0.75 3.14 25.29
N SER A 28 -0.38 2.51 25.63
CA SER A 28 -1.72 2.90 25.18
C SER A 28 -2.54 3.51 26.31
N LEU A 29 -3.53 4.34 25.95
CA LEU A 29 -4.59 4.69 26.90
C LEU A 29 -5.43 3.45 27.23
N ARG A 30 -5.98 3.40 28.45
CA ARG A 30 -6.69 2.22 28.97
C ARG A 30 -7.87 1.80 28.09
N HIS A 31 -8.74 2.75 27.72
CA HIS A 31 -9.93 2.47 26.92
C HIS A 31 -9.65 1.88 25.53
N PRO A 32 -8.72 2.42 24.71
CA PRO A 32 -8.37 1.78 23.44
C PRO A 32 -7.58 0.48 23.60
N ALA A 33 -6.74 0.34 24.64
CA ALA A 33 -6.01 -0.90 24.91
C ALA A 33 -6.97 -2.10 25.09
N ASP A 34 -8.11 -1.89 25.75
CA ASP A 34 -9.12 -2.91 25.98
C ASP A 34 -9.99 -3.22 24.74
N ARG A 35 -9.90 -2.41 23.67
CA ARG A 35 -10.75 -2.51 22.47
C ARG A 35 -10.01 -2.89 21.19
N VAL A 36 -8.69 -3.07 21.25
CA VAL A 36 -7.87 -3.41 20.09
C VAL A 36 -7.20 -4.77 20.29
N THR A 37 -7.40 -5.67 19.33
CA THR A 37 -6.62 -6.92 19.25
C THR A 37 -5.40 -6.74 18.35
N ILE A 38 -4.31 -7.44 18.66
CA ILE A 38 -3.09 -7.52 17.84
C ILE A 38 -2.83 -8.99 17.53
N ASP A 39 -2.90 -9.37 16.26
CA ASP A 39 -2.79 -10.76 15.80
C ASP A 39 -1.82 -10.89 14.61
N LEU A 40 -1.45 -12.12 14.25
CA LEU A 40 -0.73 -12.38 13.00
C LEU A 40 -1.70 -12.44 11.83
N GLY A 41 -1.27 -11.93 10.67
CA GLY A 41 -2.03 -12.09 9.42
C GLY A 41 -2.08 -13.55 8.98
N SER A 42 -3.21 -13.98 8.44
CA SER A 42 -3.43 -15.37 7.99
C SER A 42 -3.20 -15.60 6.49
N LEU A 43 -3.03 -14.53 5.71
CA LEU A 43 -2.92 -14.58 4.24
C LEU A 43 -1.51 -14.96 3.74
N GLY A 44 -0.57 -15.20 4.64
CA GLY A 44 0.78 -15.61 4.28
C GLY A 44 1.64 -14.48 3.70
N PRO A 45 2.83 -14.81 3.16
CA PRO A 45 3.79 -13.83 2.66
C PRO A 45 3.27 -13.08 1.42
N ASP A 46 2.40 -13.71 0.62
CA ASP A 46 1.84 -13.15 -0.60
C ASP A 46 0.63 -12.24 -0.36
N ALA A 47 0.31 -11.89 0.90
CA ALA A 47 -0.84 -11.07 1.24
C ALA A 47 -0.91 -9.74 0.46
N VAL A 48 0.25 -9.13 0.16
CA VAL A 48 0.33 -7.91 -0.66
C VAL A 48 -0.02 -8.20 -2.11
N THR A 49 0.49 -9.28 -2.69
CA THR A 49 0.19 -9.72 -4.06
C THR A 49 -1.29 -10.02 -4.22
N VAL A 50 -1.87 -10.77 -3.27
CA VAL A 50 -3.31 -11.06 -3.23
C VAL A 50 -4.11 -9.76 -3.13
N GLY A 51 -3.74 -8.86 -2.20
CA GLY A 51 -4.38 -7.56 -2.04
C GLY A 51 -4.33 -6.73 -3.34
N ALA A 52 -3.17 -6.64 -3.98
CA ALA A 52 -3.00 -5.93 -5.24
C ALA A 52 -3.88 -6.49 -6.37
N ALA A 53 -4.00 -7.82 -6.46
CA ALA A 53 -4.88 -8.46 -7.42
C ALA A 53 -6.38 -8.16 -7.19
N THR A 54 -6.77 -7.80 -5.95
CA THR A 54 -8.15 -7.37 -5.67
C THR A 54 -8.45 -5.93 -6.07
N LEU A 55 -7.45 -5.07 -6.28
CA LEU A 55 -7.67 -3.65 -6.58
C LEU A 55 -8.46 -3.43 -7.89
N PRO A 56 -8.13 -4.10 -9.02
CA PRO A 56 -8.91 -3.96 -10.25
C PRO A 56 -10.36 -4.43 -10.06
N LEU A 57 -10.55 -5.52 -9.30
CA LEU A 57 -11.87 -6.06 -9.02
C LEU A 57 -12.71 -5.11 -8.15
N SER A 58 -12.10 -4.52 -7.11
CA SER A 58 -12.72 -3.51 -6.27
C SER A 58 -13.15 -2.28 -7.09
N ALA A 59 -12.29 -1.82 -8.01
CA ALA A 59 -12.61 -0.71 -8.89
C ALA A 59 -13.78 -1.06 -9.83
N PHE A 60 -13.76 -2.25 -10.43
CA PHE A 60 -14.83 -2.74 -11.30
C PHE A 60 -16.18 -2.80 -10.57
N PHE A 61 -16.22 -3.34 -9.35
CA PHE A 61 -17.45 -3.40 -8.57
C PHE A 61 -17.94 -2.02 -8.14
N ALA A 62 -17.04 -1.11 -7.75
CA ALA A 62 -17.41 0.25 -7.35
C ALA A 62 -18.03 1.06 -8.50
N THR A 63 -17.62 0.82 -9.75
CA THR A 63 -18.17 1.52 -10.93
C THR A 63 -19.38 0.81 -11.56
N GLY A 64 -19.81 -0.32 -11.02
CA GLY A 64 -20.86 -1.15 -11.64
C GLY A 64 -20.43 -1.74 -12.99
N GLY A 65 -19.14 -2.03 -13.15
CA GLY A 65 -18.56 -2.57 -14.37
C GLY A 65 -18.40 -1.57 -15.51
N ARG A 66 -18.67 -0.28 -15.28
CA ARG A 66 -18.38 0.76 -16.26
C ARG A 66 -16.86 0.94 -16.38
N PRO A 67 -16.34 1.10 -17.60
CA PRO A 67 -14.93 1.37 -17.82
C PRO A 67 -14.50 2.58 -16.98
N ALA A 68 -13.40 2.43 -16.24
CA ALA A 68 -12.79 3.57 -15.59
C ALA A 68 -12.33 4.57 -16.67
N PRO A 69 -12.48 5.89 -16.44
CA PRO A 69 -11.82 6.88 -17.26
C PRO A 69 -10.34 6.54 -17.36
N ARG A 70 -9.76 6.65 -18.57
CA ARG A 70 -8.31 6.46 -18.73
C ARG A 70 -7.60 7.38 -17.74
N PRO A 71 -6.72 6.86 -16.86
CA PRO A 71 -5.99 7.73 -15.96
C PRO A 71 -5.29 8.80 -16.78
N ALA A 72 -5.38 10.06 -16.33
CA ALA A 72 -4.66 11.16 -16.96
C ALA A 72 -3.20 10.75 -17.08
N GLN A 73 -2.63 10.88 -18.28
CA GLN A 73 -1.21 10.62 -18.46
C GLN A 73 -0.46 11.51 -17.48
N PRO A 74 0.43 10.96 -16.63
CA PRO A 74 1.24 11.78 -15.75
C PRO A 74 1.92 12.84 -16.61
N GLU A 75 1.72 14.11 -16.28
CA GLU A 75 2.43 15.18 -16.97
C GLU A 75 3.94 14.87 -16.85
N PRO A 76 4.69 14.85 -17.96
CA PRO A 76 6.10 14.53 -17.90
C PRO A 76 6.78 15.51 -16.93
N PRO A 77 7.57 15.00 -15.97
CA PRO A 77 8.20 15.86 -14.99
C PRO A 77 9.11 16.87 -15.70
N GLY A 78 9.12 18.13 -15.24
CA GLY A 78 9.72 19.26 -15.97
C GLY A 78 11.21 19.14 -16.31
N TRP A 79 11.93 18.18 -15.71
CA TRP A 79 13.30 17.85 -16.09
C TRP A 79 13.38 17.13 -17.45
N HIS A 80 12.37 16.36 -17.87
CA HIS A 80 12.31 15.78 -19.22
C HIS A 80 12.30 16.87 -20.29
N THR A 81 11.49 17.90 -20.10
CA THR A 81 11.43 19.08 -20.98
C THR A 81 12.78 19.79 -21.00
N SER A 82 13.40 19.94 -19.82
CA SER A 82 14.73 20.56 -19.68
C SER A 82 15.84 19.77 -20.40
N LEU A 83 15.76 18.43 -20.40
CA LEU A 83 16.69 17.56 -21.14
C LEU A 83 16.45 17.61 -22.66
N ALA A 84 15.19 17.65 -23.12
CA ALA A 84 14.86 17.77 -24.54
C ALA A 84 15.36 19.08 -25.16
N VAL A 85 15.24 20.19 -24.40
CA VAL A 85 15.80 21.49 -24.79
C VAL A 85 17.32 21.45 -24.86
N ARG A 86 17.99 20.79 -23.89
CA ARG A 86 19.45 20.62 -23.89
C ARG A 86 19.95 19.68 -24.99
N ALA A 87 19.16 18.68 -25.37
CA ALA A 87 19.49 17.73 -26.42
C ALA A 87 19.35 18.31 -27.84
N GLY A 88 18.90 19.56 -27.99
CA GLY A 88 18.97 20.29 -29.25
C GLY A 88 18.15 19.70 -30.39
N SER A 89 16.95 19.18 -30.13
CA SER A 89 15.98 19.00 -31.22
C SER A 89 15.41 20.36 -31.62
N PRO A 90 15.68 20.87 -32.83
CA PRO A 90 15.03 22.10 -33.27
C PRO A 90 13.52 21.87 -33.36
N ALA A 91 12.76 22.70 -32.67
CA ALA A 91 11.33 22.85 -32.90
C ALA A 91 11.14 23.13 -34.40
N ARG A 92 10.49 22.21 -35.11
CA ARG A 92 10.14 22.42 -36.52
C ARG A 92 8.97 23.40 -36.57
N PRO A 93 9.12 24.61 -37.14
CA PRO A 93 7.99 25.51 -37.31
C PRO A 93 7.09 25.02 -38.46
N ALA A 94 5.84 25.50 -38.40
CA ALA A 94 4.68 25.17 -39.23
C ALA A 94 4.91 25.27 -40.74
#